data_AF-A0A949Y1P9-F1
#
_entry.id   AF-A0A949Y1P9-F1
#
_cell.length_a   1.000
_cell.length_b   1.000
_cell.length_c   1.000
_cell.angle_alpha   90.00
_cell.angle_beta   90.00
_cell.angle_gamma   90.00
#
_symmetry.space_group_name_H-M   'P 1'
#
loop_
_entity.id
_entity.type
_entity.pdbx_description
1 polymer ?
#
loop_
_entity_poly.entity_id
_entity_poly.type
_entity_poly.pdbx_seq_one_letter_code
_entity_poly.pdbx_strand_id
1 'polypeptide(L)'
;RLRELPVGGLTPLAQGLALAGRVVASARRREPGLVPLVVLLTDGRGNVALRPGGHHEADALNLARQLAKAGVHGLVIDTEVGPVRLGLARRLARAWDAQFQSLDDLGGRCLPEAVRRALLAG
;
A
#
# COMPACT_ATOMS: atom_id res chain seq x y z
N ARG A 1 14.35 5.89 11.83
CA ARG A 1 13.52 7.08 11.48
C ARG A 1 13.14 6.93 10.00
N LEU A 2 11.86 7.00 9.62
CA LEU A 2 11.41 6.89 8.20
C LEU A 2 11.87 8.05 7.29
N ARG A 3 12.60 9.04 7.82
CA ARG A 3 13.06 10.23 7.10
C ARG A 3 14.22 9.99 6.14
N GLU A 4 14.78 8.78 6.11
CA GLU A 4 15.99 8.45 5.33
C GLU A 4 15.73 7.47 4.17
N LEU A 5 14.47 7.19 3.83
CA LEU A 5 14.16 6.45 2.61
C LEU A 5 14.36 7.37 1.40
N PRO A 6 15.22 7.04 0.42
CA PRO A 6 15.35 7.82 -0.80
C PRO A 6 14.02 7.79 -1.55
N VAL A 7 13.27 8.89 -1.49
CA VAL A 7 12.11 9.16 -2.34
C VAL A 7 12.61 9.71 -3.68
N GLY A 8 13.14 8.82 -4.51
CA GLY A 8 13.69 9.16 -5.82
C GLY A 8 12.93 8.49 -6.95
N GLY A 9 12.24 9.28 -7.79
CA GLY A 9 11.66 8.85 -9.07
C GLY A 9 10.13 8.74 -9.09
N LEU A 10 9.56 8.83 -10.30
CA LEU A 10 8.15 8.59 -10.63
C LEU A 10 7.81 7.09 -10.57
N THR A 11 8.30 6.34 -9.57
CA THR A 11 8.06 4.89 -9.51
C THR A 11 6.55 4.67 -9.53
N PRO A 12 6.00 3.99 -10.56
CA PRO A 12 4.58 3.74 -10.62
C PRO A 12 4.16 2.95 -9.38
N LEU A 13 3.25 3.51 -8.59
CA LEU A 13 2.65 2.84 -7.44
C LEU A 13 2.12 1.46 -7.81
N ALA A 14 1.57 1.35 -9.02
CA ALA A 14 1.17 0.10 -9.63
C ALA A 14 2.33 -0.92 -9.70
N GLN A 15 3.53 -0.54 -10.13
CA GLN A 15 4.69 -1.45 -10.12
C GLN A 15 5.05 -1.93 -8.71
N GLY A 16 4.96 -1.05 -7.70
CA GLY A 16 5.17 -1.41 -6.30
C GLY A 16 4.16 -2.46 -5.81
N LEU A 17 2.87 -2.28 -6.12
CA LEU A 17 1.82 -3.26 -5.80
C LEU A 17 2.05 -4.60 -6.51
N ALA A 18 2.43 -4.58 -7.78
CA ALA A 18 2.76 -5.80 -8.53
C ALA A 18 3.97 -6.54 -7.92
N LEU A 19 5.01 -5.79 -7.52
CA LEU A 19 6.19 -6.37 -6.87
C LEU A 19 5.82 -7.01 -5.53
N ALA A 20 5.03 -6.32 -4.70
CA ALA A 20 4.58 -6.85 -3.42
C ALA A 20 3.85 -8.19 -3.58
N GLY A 21 2.94 -8.29 -4.55
CA GLY A 21 2.26 -9.55 -4.88
C GLY A 21 3.22 -10.67 -5.25
N ARG A 22 4.25 -10.39 -6.07
CA ARG A 22 5.27 -11.38 -6.44
C ARG A 22 6.10 -11.84 -5.23
N VAL A 23 6.49 -10.91 -4.37
CA VAL A 23 7.25 -11.22 -3.14
C VAL A 23 6.43 -12.12 -2.22
N VAL A 24 5.17 -11.76 -1.96
CA VAL A 24 4.25 -12.57 -1.14
C VAL A 24 4.06 -13.97 -1.73
N ALA A 25 3.80 -14.07 -3.04
CA ALA A 25 3.65 -15.36 -3.69
C ALA A 25 4.93 -16.21 -3.60
N SER A 26 6.09 -15.59 -3.72
CA SER A 26 7.38 -16.29 -3.55
C SER A 26 7.61 -16.76 -2.12
N ALA A 27 7.24 -15.96 -1.12
CA ALA A 27 7.39 -16.31 0.28
C ALA A 27 6.48 -17.49 0.66
N ARG A 28 5.19 -17.45 0.27
CA ARG A 28 4.22 -18.54 0.49
C ARG A 28 4.63 -19.87 -0.16
N ARG A 29 5.31 -19.83 -1.32
CA ARG A 29 5.85 -21.04 -1.96
C ARG A 29 6.99 -21.67 -1.16
N ARG A 30 7.80 -20.86 -0.48
CA ARG A 30 8.93 -21.34 0.34
C ARG A 30 8.46 -21.85 1.70
N GLU A 31 7.47 -21.18 2.28
CA GLU A 31 6.92 -21.51 3.59
C GLU A 31 5.38 -21.57 3.51
N PRO A 32 4.82 -22.75 3.20
CA PRO A 32 3.38 -22.98 3.19
C PRO A 32 2.81 -22.82 4.60
N GLY A 33 2.18 -21.67 4.86
CA GLY A 33 1.68 -21.29 6.18
C GLY A 33 2.04 -19.85 6.58
N LEU A 34 3.01 -19.24 5.89
CA LEU A 34 3.34 -17.84 6.10
C LEU A 34 2.16 -16.93 5.73
N VAL A 35 1.76 -16.07 6.67
CA VAL A 35 0.73 -15.03 6.48
C VAL A 35 1.42 -13.65 6.41
N PRO A 36 1.90 -13.22 5.23
CA PRO A 36 2.60 -11.95 5.12
C PRO A 36 1.63 -10.77 5.14
N LEU A 37 1.97 -9.74 5.91
CA LEU A 37 1.33 -8.43 5.89
C LEU A 37 2.14 -7.48 5.01
N VAL A 38 1.49 -6.87 4.01
CA VAL A 38 2.08 -5.80 3.21
C VAL A 38 1.63 -4.44 3.74
N VAL A 39 2.58 -3.56 4.06
CA VAL A 39 2.30 -2.20 4.49
C VAL A 39 2.66 -1.23 3.35
N LEU A 40 1.66 -0.50 2.85
CA LEU A 40 1.83 0.53 1.82
C LEU A 40 1.76 1.91 2.47
N LEU A 41 2.80 2.72 2.33
CA LEU A 41 2.80 4.13 2.71
C LEU A 41 2.76 4.97 1.44
N THR A 42 1.78 5.85 1.29
CA THR A 42 1.65 6.68 0.09
C THR A 42 0.87 7.96 0.36
N ASP A 43 1.30 9.07 -0.25
CA ASP A 43 0.54 10.32 -0.37
C ASP A 43 -0.24 10.39 -1.70
N GLY A 44 -0.14 9.34 -2.52
CA GLY A 44 -0.75 9.23 -3.84
C GLY A 44 -0.19 10.18 -4.91
N ARG A 45 0.87 10.94 -4.62
CA ARG A 45 1.46 11.94 -5.53
C ARG A 45 2.58 11.35 -6.37
N GLY A 46 2.93 12.03 -7.46
CA GLY A 46 4.09 11.68 -8.30
C GLY A 46 3.99 10.32 -9.00
N ASN A 47 2.78 9.80 -9.19
CA ASN A 47 2.54 8.49 -9.76
C ASN A 47 2.43 8.56 -11.30
N VAL A 48 2.91 7.55 -12.02
CA VAL A 48 2.79 7.45 -13.48
C VAL A 48 2.13 6.14 -13.89
N ALA A 49 1.57 6.11 -15.09
CA ALA A 49 0.91 4.92 -15.60
C ALA A 49 1.92 3.81 -15.89
N LEU A 50 1.46 2.56 -15.88
CA LEU A 50 2.30 1.41 -16.24
C LEU A 50 2.73 1.44 -17.71
N ARG A 51 1.97 2.13 -18.56
CA ARG A 51 2.18 2.25 -20.00
C ARG A 51 2.02 3.72 -20.43
N PRO A 52 2.74 4.16 -21.48
CA PRO A 52 2.51 5.47 -22.08
C PRO A 52 1.04 5.66 -22.46
N GLY A 53 0.45 6.80 -22.10
CA GLY A 53 -0.97 7.10 -22.35
C GLY A 53 -1.98 6.39 -21.43
N GLY A 54 -1.52 5.62 -20.44
CA GLY A 54 -2.39 4.95 -19.47
C GLY A 54 -2.88 5.85 -18.33
N HIS A 55 -3.68 5.26 -17.43
CA HIS A 55 -4.23 5.94 -16.25
C HIS A 55 -3.62 5.36 -14.97
N HIS A 56 -2.66 6.09 -14.39
CA HIS A 56 -1.88 5.66 -13.22
C HIS A 56 -2.73 5.21 -12.03
N GLU A 57 -3.82 5.92 -11.76
CA GLU A 57 -4.74 5.56 -10.68
C GLU A 57 -5.51 4.26 -10.98
N ALA A 58 -6.00 4.10 -12.21
CA ALA A 58 -6.72 2.90 -12.61
C ALA A 58 -5.80 1.66 -12.54
N ASP A 59 -4.55 1.79 -12.98
CA ASP A 59 -3.54 0.73 -12.89
C ASP A 59 -3.30 0.31 -11.43
N ALA A 60 -3.13 1.28 -10.53
CA ALA A 60 -2.90 1.01 -9.12
C ALA A 60 -4.13 0.33 -8.47
N LEU A 61 -5.34 0.82 -8.76
CA LEU A 61 -6.59 0.23 -8.27
C LEU A 61 -6.79 -1.20 -8.79
N ASN A 62 -6.44 -1.47 -10.05
CA ASN A 62 -6.55 -2.81 -10.62
C ASN A 62 -5.60 -3.79 -9.93
N LEU A 63 -4.38 -3.38 -9.61
CA LEU A 63 -3.44 -4.23 -8.88
C LEU A 63 -3.81 -4.40 -7.41
N ALA A 64 -4.35 -3.37 -6.76
CA ALA A 64 -4.93 -3.49 -5.42
C ALA A 64 -6.01 -4.59 -5.37
N ARG A 65 -6.91 -4.63 -6.36
CA ARG A 65 -7.93 -5.71 -6.47
C ARG A 65 -7.31 -7.08 -6.72
N GLN A 66 -6.19 -7.16 -7.43
CA GLN A 66 -5.49 -8.44 -7.64
C GLN A 66 -4.87 -8.96 -6.33
N LEU A 67 -4.32 -8.07 -5.50
CA LEU A 67 -3.81 -8.43 -4.18
C LEU A 67 -4.93 -8.95 -3.27
N ALA A 68 -6.11 -8.33 -3.30
CA ALA A 68 -7.30 -8.83 -2.58
C ALA A 68 -7.67 -10.24 -3.02
N LYS A 69 -7.79 -10.46 -4.34
CA LYS A 69 -8.13 -11.79 -4.91
C LYS A 69 -7.10 -12.86 -4.57
N ALA A 70 -5.83 -12.47 -4.42
CA ALA A 70 -4.75 -13.37 -4.00
C ALA A 70 -4.70 -13.60 -2.47
N GLY A 71 -5.65 -13.03 -1.70
CA GLY A 71 -5.70 -13.12 -0.25
C GLY A 71 -4.46 -12.52 0.42
N VAL A 72 -3.90 -11.45 -0.15
CA VAL A 72 -2.75 -10.76 0.45
C VAL A 72 -3.27 -9.77 1.50
N HIS A 73 -2.87 -9.95 2.76
CA HIS A 73 -3.23 -9.04 3.83
C HIS A 73 -2.47 -7.71 3.68
N GLY A 74 -3.18 -6.59 3.86
CA GLY A 74 -2.64 -5.27 3.61
C GLY A 74 -3.00 -4.24 4.68
N LEU A 75 -2.10 -3.30 4.90
CA LEU A 75 -2.34 -2.03 5.60
C LEU A 75 -1.90 -0.89 4.70
N VAL A 76 -2.82 0.01 4.36
CA VAL A 76 -2.53 1.24 3.61
C VAL A 76 -2.51 2.41 4.57
N ILE A 77 -1.40 3.14 4.55
CA ILE A 77 -1.15 4.33 5.37
C ILE A 77 -1.11 5.54 4.45
N ASP A 78 -2.12 6.39 4.61
CA ASP A 78 -2.21 7.68 3.93
C ASP A 78 -1.23 8.67 4.57
N THR A 79 -0.25 9.14 3.80
CA THR A 79 0.73 10.12 4.27
C THR A 79 0.42 11.55 3.80
N GLU A 80 -0.76 11.79 3.22
CA GLU A 80 -1.20 13.15 2.90
C GLU A 80 -1.38 13.98 4.17
N VAL A 81 -1.04 15.27 4.08
CA VAL A 81 -1.15 16.26 5.16
C VAL A 81 -1.87 17.52 4.66
N GLY A 82 -2.59 18.18 5.57
CA GLY A 82 -3.29 19.43 5.27
C GLY A 82 -4.65 19.25 4.58
N PRO A 83 -5.26 20.37 4.13
CA PRO A 83 -6.67 20.41 3.70
C PRO A 83 -6.91 19.85 2.29
N VAL A 84 -5.88 19.80 1.44
CA VAL A 84 -6.00 19.28 0.06
C VAL A 84 -5.50 17.84 0.01
N ARG A 85 -6.40 16.91 -0.28
CA ARG A 85 -6.13 15.47 -0.35
C ARG A 85 -6.63 14.86 -1.65
N LEU A 86 -5.81 14.00 -2.25
CA LEU A 86 -6.14 13.19 -3.42
C LEU A 86 -6.98 11.97 -3.06
N GLY A 87 -6.82 11.45 -1.84
CA GLY A 87 -7.63 10.33 -1.33
C GLY A 87 -7.35 8.97 -1.98
N LEU A 88 -6.27 8.86 -2.77
CA LEU A 88 -5.89 7.63 -3.47
C LEU A 88 -5.63 6.48 -2.48
N ALA A 89 -4.94 6.74 -1.37
CA ALA A 89 -4.65 5.74 -0.35
C ALA A 89 -5.92 5.04 0.17
N ARG A 90 -6.98 5.81 0.43
CA ARG A 90 -8.27 5.25 0.89
C ARG A 90 -8.95 4.42 -0.18
N ARG A 91 -8.87 4.83 -1.44
CA ARG A 91 -9.42 4.08 -2.59
C ARG A 91 -8.67 2.77 -2.80
N LEU A 92 -7.35 2.78 -2.65
CA LEU A 92 -6.51 1.57 -2.71
C LEU A 92 -6.84 0.60 -1.59
N ALA A 93 -6.96 1.09 -0.35
CA ALA A 93 -7.32 0.25 0.79
C ALA A 93 -8.64 -0.49 0.54
N ARG A 94 -9.67 0.24 0.09
CA ARG A 94 -10.97 -0.36 -0.28
C ARG A 94 -10.86 -1.36 -1.42
N ALA A 95 -10.12 -1.02 -2.48
CA ALA A 95 -9.95 -1.91 -3.63
C ALA A 95 -9.18 -3.19 -3.29
N TRP A 96 -8.29 -3.13 -2.29
CA TRP A 96 -7.51 -4.25 -1.78
C TRP A 96 -8.22 -4.98 -0.62
N ASP A 97 -9.34 -4.49 -0.10
CA ASP A 97 -9.89 -5.02 1.17
C ASP A 97 -8.84 -5.00 2.30
N ALA A 98 -7.99 -3.97 2.28
CA ALA A 98 -6.91 -3.75 3.22
C ALA A 98 -7.34 -2.76 4.30
N GLN A 99 -6.67 -2.85 5.45
CA GLN A 99 -6.84 -1.87 6.51
C GLN A 99 -6.37 -0.48 6.05
N PHE A 100 -7.00 0.57 6.56
CA PHE A 100 -6.67 1.95 6.24
C PHE A 100 -6.33 2.74 7.50
N GLN A 101 -5.27 3.54 7.44
CA GLN A 101 -4.90 4.46 8.50
C GLN A 101 -4.40 5.77 7.89
N SER A 102 -4.87 6.92 8.37
CA SER A 102 -4.21 8.20 8.04
C SER A 102 -3.06 8.46 9.01
N LEU A 103 -1.95 8.96 8.48
CA LEU A 103 -0.81 9.42 9.28
C LEU A 103 -1.15 10.69 10.07
N ASP A 104 -2.08 11.50 9.59
CA ASP A 104 -2.60 12.66 10.32
C ASP A 104 -3.37 12.20 11.58
N ASP A 105 -4.19 11.14 11.45
CA ASP A 105 -4.90 10.48 12.56
C ASP A 105 -3.97 9.70 13.51
N LEU A 106 -2.71 9.49 13.11
CA LEU A 106 -1.67 8.89 13.95
C LEU A 106 -0.98 9.93 14.85
N GLY A 107 -1.42 11.20 14.85
CA GLY A 107 -0.91 12.33 15.67
C GLY A 107 -0.89 12.12 17.20
N GLY A 108 -0.22 11.07 17.67
CA GLY A 108 -0.13 10.61 19.06
C GLY A 108 0.06 9.08 19.21
N ARG A 109 -0.19 8.27 18.16
CA ARG A 109 0.00 6.81 18.16
C ARG A 109 1.18 6.40 17.30
N CYS A 110 1.96 5.42 17.74
CA CYS A 110 3.19 5.04 17.06
C CYS A 110 2.86 4.14 15.85
N LEU A 111 3.43 4.40 14.66
CA LEU A 111 3.32 3.53 13.47
C LEU A 111 3.47 2.02 13.78
N PRO A 112 4.45 1.59 14.60
CA PRO A 112 4.53 0.23 15.15
C PRO A 112 3.22 -0.35 15.71
N GLU A 113 2.42 0.44 16.42
CA GLU A 113 1.14 -0.01 16.97
C GLU A 113 0.10 -0.24 15.87
N ALA A 114 0.09 0.62 14.85
CA ALA A 114 -0.80 0.45 13.70
C ALA A 114 -0.47 -0.86 12.95
N VAL A 115 0.82 -1.13 12.72
CA VAL A 115 1.27 -2.39 12.12
C VAL A 115 0.93 -3.59 13.02
N ARG A 116 1.15 -3.49 14.33
CA ARG A 116 0.82 -4.57 15.26
C ARG A 116 -0.68 -4.90 15.28
N ARG A 117 -1.55 -3.90 15.25
CA ARG A 117 -3.01 -4.12 15.13
C ARG A 117 -3.38 -4.79 13.81
N ALA A 118 -2.72 -4.40 12.71
CA ALA A 118 -2.94 -5.03 11.42
C ALA A 118 -2.53 -6.51 11.41
N LEU A 119 -1.43 -6.85 12.07
CA LEU A 119 -0.99 -8.24 12.24
C LEU A 119 -1.94 -9.10 13.08
N LEU A 120 -2.64 -8.51 14.05
CA LEU A 120 -3.55 -9.24 14.94
C LEU A 120 -4.97 -9.41 14.37
N ALA A 121 -5.29 -8.70 13.30
CA ALA A 121 -6.62 -8.68 12.70
C ALA A 121 -6.71 -9.42 11.36
N GLY A 122 -5.58 -9.91 10.83
CA GLY A 122 -5.51 -10.78 9.66
C GLY A 122 -5.24 -12.22 10.06
#